data_AF-A0A7S1ZMY2-F1
#
_entry.id   AF-A0A7S1ZMY2-F1
#
_cell.length_a   1.000
_cell.length_b   1.000
_cell.length_c   1.000
_cell.angle_alpha   90.00
_cell.angle_beta   90.00
_cell.angle_gamma   90.00
#
_symmetry.space_group_name_H-M   'P 1'
#
loop_
_entity.id
_entity.type
_entity.pdbx_description
1 polymer ?
#
loop_
_entity_poly.entity_id
_entity_poly.type
_entity_poly.pdbx_seq_one_letter_code
_entity_poly.pdbx_strand_id
1 'polypeptide(L)'
;CVNAVLNAWAKSNKRGSAERAELVLKRMEELSRGENGRKELRPNAISYNTVIAAHARSRERGSERRAEYLLRRLDALSKAATDSRDDDEAERPRPDIISYNTVINAWAKSRERNAARRAEAILRHMDRRHASGESDVAPDVTSYTSVINAW
;
A
#
# COMPACT_ATOMS: atom_id res chain seq x y z
N CYS A 1 4.16 14.07 -14.62
CA CYS A 1 3.62 15.01 -13.60
C CYS A 1 2.51 14.45 -12.69
N VAL A 2 2.06 13.19 -12.84
CA VAL A 2 0.93 12.67 -12.03
C VAL A 2 1.35 12.28 -10.60
N ASN A 3 2.55 11.71 -10.42
CA ASN A 3 3.08 11.37 -9.09
C ASN A 3 3.24 12.60 -8.18
N ALA A 4 3.55 13.78 -8.76
CA ALA A 4 3.64 15.03 -8.01
C ALA A 4 2.27 15.47 -7.47
N VAL A 5 1.21 15.33 -8.28
CA VAL A 5 -0.17 15.62 -7.87
C VAL A 5 -0.61 14.64 -6.78
N LEU A 6 -0.32 13.34 -6.97
CA LEU A 6 -0.58 12.28 -5.98
C LEU A 6 0.09 12.58 -4.64
N ASN A 7 1.37 12.98 -4.66
CA ASN A 7 2.14 13.35 -3.48
C ASN A 7 1.61 14.63 -2.82
N ALA A 8 1.22 15.62 -3.61
CA ALA A 8 0.63 16.86 -3.11
C ALA A 8 -0.71 16.62 -2.39
N TRP A 9 -1.59 15.78 -2.94
CA TRP A 9 -2.83 15.38 -2.28
C TRP A 9 -2.55 14.58 -1.02
N ALA A 10 -1.68 13.56 -1.08
CA ALA A 10 -1.35 12.73 0.07
C ALA A 10 -0.72 13.50 1.24
N LYS A 11 0.05 14.56 0.96
CA LYS A 11 0.67 15.42 1.97
C LYS A 11 -0.24 16.54 2.49
N SER A 12 -1.35 16.83 1.83
CA SER A 12 -2.20 17.97 2.17
C SER A 12 -2.91 17.84 3.53
N ASN A 13 -2.97 16.63 4.10
CA ASN A 13 -3.62 16.32 5.39
C ASN A 13 -5.06 16.88 5.53
N LYS A 14 -5.72 17.16 4.40
CA LYS A 14 -7.11 17.65 4.35
C LYS A 14 -8.07 16.45 4.35
N ARG A 15 -9.27 16.61 4.94
CA ARG A 15 -10.33 15.60 4.85
C ARG A 15 -10.66 15.29 3.38
N GLY A 16 -10.81 14.02 3.05
CA GLY A 16 -11.04 13.54 1.67
C GLY A 16 -9.84 13.63 0.73
N SER A 17 -8.66 14.05 1.20
CA SER A 17 -7.45 14.06 0.37
C SER A 17 -6.97 12.65 0.02
N ALA A 18 -7.16 11.69 0.94
CA ALA A 18 -6.86 10.27 0.71
C ALA A 18 -7.78 9.65 -0.36
N GLU A 19 -9.07 9.97 -0.34
CA GLU A 19 -10.03 9.54 -1.37
C GLU A 19 -9.68 10.10 -2.75
N ARG A 20 -9.29 11.38 -2.82
CA ARG A 20 -8.83 12.00 -4.07
C ARG A 20 -7.54 11.37 -4.59
N ALA A 21 -6.59 11.08 -3.71
CA ALA A 21 -5.36 10.39 -4.07
C ALA A 21 -5.66 8.97 -4.62
N GLU A 22 -6.62 8.28 -4.01
CA GLU A 22 -7.08 6.98 -4.50
C GLU A 22 -7.78 7.05 -5.86
N LEU A 23 -8.60 8.08 -6.10
CA LEU A 23 -9.23 8.29 -7.41
C LEU A 23 -8.19 8.48 -8.51
N VAL A 24 -7.13 9.25 -8.22
CA VAL A 24 -6.00 9.44 -9.16
C VAL A 24 -5.30 8.11 -9.44
N LEU A 25 -5.05 7.29 -8.41
CA LEU A 25 -4.45 5.96 -8.58
C LEU A 25 -5.32 5.05 -9.45
N LYS A 26 -6.64 5.02 -9.21
CA LYS A 26 -7.57 4.26 -10.05
C LYS A 26 -7.54 4.74 -11.50
N ARG A 27 -7.48 6.06 -11.72
CA ARG A 27 -7.37 6.62 -13.07
C ARG A 27 -6.06 6.23 -13.76
N MET A 28 -4.95 6.14 -13.03
CA MET A 28 -3.68 5.65 -13.57
C MET A 28 -3.79 4.19 -14.04
N GLU A 29 -4.47 3.33 -13.28
CA GLU A 29 -4.71 1.95 -13.67
C GLU A 29 -5.58 1.83 -14.93
N GLU A 30 -6.66 2.61 -15.01
CA GLU A 30 -7.56 2.64 -16.19
C GLU A 30 -6.82 3.10 -17.45
N LEU A 31 -6.07 4.20 -17.34
CA LEU A 31 -5.30 4.75 -18.47
C LEU A 31 -4.16 3.82 -18.91
N SER A 32 -3.60 3.05 -17.97
CA SER A 32 -2.61 2.02 -18.31
C SER A 32 -3.21 0.81 -19.02
N ARG A 33 -4.48 0.47 -18.79
CA ARG A 33 -5.16 -0.70 -19.38
C ARG A 33 -5.91 -0.40 -20.67
N GLY A 34 -6.19 0.87 -20.95
CA GLY A 34 -6.90 1.28 -22.17
C GLY A 34 -6.09 1.07 -23.46
N GLU A 35 -6.77 1.21 -24.60
CA GLU A 35 -6.23 0.93 -25.96
C GLU A 35 -4.98 1.75 -26.32
N ASN A 36 -4.79 2.93 -25.70
CA ASN A 36 -3.59 3.76 -25.80
C ASN A 36 -2.76 3.72 -24.50
N GLY A 37 -2.59 2.54 -23.92
CA GLY A 37 -1.94 2.31 -22.63
C GLY A 37 -0.55 2.97 -22.56
N ARG A 38 -0.49 4.16 -21.97
CA ARG A 38 0.78 4.86 -21.75
C ARG A 38 1.51 4.15 -20.62
N LYS A 39 2.57 3.38 -20.95
CA LYS A 39 3.43 2.71 -19.95
C LYS A 39 3.90 3.70 -18.87
N GLU A 40 4.20 4.94 -19.24
CA GLU A 40 4.58 6.04 -18.33
C GLU A 40 3.54 6.37 -17.24
N LEU A 41 2.28 5.99 -17.42
CA LEU A 41 1.20 6.23 -16.45
C LEU A 41 0.91 5.00 -15.59
N ARG A 42 1.64 3.89 -15.76
CA ARG A 42 1.52 2.72 -14.90
C ARG A 42 1.77 3.11 -13.44
N PRO A 43 0.85 2.78 -12.52
CA PRO A 43 1.09 3.01 -11.11
C PRO A 43 2.22 2.09 -10.64
N ASN A 44 3.21 2.69 -9.99
CA ASN A 44 4.34 1.97 -9.42
C ASN A 44 4.18 1.85 -7.88
N ALA A 45 5.15 1.20 -7.22
CA ALA A 45 5.13 1.05 -5.76
C ALA A 45 5.02 2.39 -5.03
N ILE A 46 5.66 3.45 -5.54
CA ILE A 46 5.59 4.81 -4.96
C ILE A 46 4.16 5.36 -5.02
N SER A 47 3.44 5.17 -6.13
CA SER A 47 2.06 5.61 -6.27
C SER A 47 1.15 4.93 -5.24
N TYR A 48 1.28 3.61 -5.06
CA TYR A 48 0.53 2.88 -4.02
C TYR A 48 0.91 3.33 -2.61
N ASN A 49 2.21 3.41 -2.29
CA ASN A 49 2.71 3.83 -0.99
C ASN A 49 2.23 5.24 -0.62
N THR A 50 2.16 6.12 -1.61
CA THR A 50 1.63 7.48 -1.44
C THR A 50 0.17 7.46 -1.01
N VAL A 51 -0.69 6.65 -1.65
CA VAL A 51 -2.12 6.55 -1.29
C VAL A 51 -2.32 5.81 0.03
N ILE A 52 -1.59 4.72 0.26
CA ILE A 52 -1.63 3.97 1.52
C ILE A 52 -1.26 4.91 2.69
N ALA A 53 -0.20 5.70 2.52
CA ALA A 53 0.25 6.63 3.52
C ALA A 53 -0.66 7.86 3.68
N ALA A 54 -1.44 8.22 2.65
CA ALA A 54 -2.49 9.23 2.77
C ALA A 54 -3.63 8.72 3.66
N HIS A 55 -4.12 7.50 3.41
CA HIS A 55 -5.15 6.85 4.24
C HIS A 55 -4.68 6.64 5.68
N ALA A 56 -3.43 6.18 5.87
CA ALA A 56 -2.85 5.99 7.21
C ALA A 56 -2.75 7.30 8.02
N ARG A 57 -2.61 8.45 7.35
CA ARG A 57 -2.54 9.77 8.00
C ARG A 57 -3.89 10.44 8.20
N SER A 58 -4.90 10.15 7.36
CA SER A 58 -6.19 10.88 7.40
C SER A 58 -6.95 10.70 8.71
N ARG A 59 -6.71 9.59 9.44
CA ARG A 59 -7.42 9.21 10.69
C ARG A 59 -8.95 9.22 10.54
N GLU A 60 -9.46 9.17 9.32
CA GLU A 60 -10.89 9.05 9.05
C GLU A 60 -11.35 7.61 9.33
N ARG A 61 -12.62 7.45 9.67
CA ARG A 61 -13.19 6.12 9.96
C ARG A 61 -13.10 5.25 8.72
N GLY A 62 -12.45 4.10 8.83
CA GLY A 62 -12.32 3.14 7.73
C GLY A 62 -11.09 3.37 6.84
N SER A 63 -10.31 4.43 7.05
CA SER A 63 -9.07 4.64 6.29
C SER A 63 -8.06 3.52 6.50
N GLU A 64 -7.99 2.93 7.70
CA GLU A 64 -7.18 1.75 7.99
C GLU A 64 -7.57 0.54 7.11
N ARG A 65 -8.88 0.35 6.87
CA ARG A 65 -9.38 -0.70 5.97
C ARG A 65 -9.03 -0.41 4.51
N ARG A 66 -9.08 0.85 4.10
CA ARG A 66 -8.68 1.28 2.74
C ARG A 66 -7.18 1.10 2.52
N ALA A 67 -6.36 1.48 3.50
CA ALA A 67 -4.91 1.26 3.48
C ALA A 67 -4.57 -0.23 3.35
N GLU A 68 -5.24 -1.10 4.12
CA GLU A 68 -5.04 -2.54 4.01
C GLU A 68 -5.52 -3.11 2.67
N TYR A 69 -6.65 -2.65 2.15
CA TYR A 69 -7.16 -3.06 0.84
C TYR A 69 -6.13 -2.75 -0.26
N LEU A 70 -5.55 -1.55 -0.25
CA LEU A 70 -4.54 -1.15 -1.24
C LEU A 70 -3.25 -1.96 -1.12
N LEU A 71 -2.80 -2.29 0.10
CA LEU A 71 -1.65 -3.16 0.32
C LEU A 71 -1.89 -4.58 -0.23
N ARG A 72 -3.07 -5.17 0.04
CA ARG A 72 -3.43 -6.49 -0.50
C ARG A 72 -3.51 -6.48 -2.02
N ARG A 73 -3.99 -5.38 -2.60
CA ARG A 73 -4.04 -5.19 -4.04
C ARG A 73 -2.65 -5.12 -4.65
N LEU A 74 -1.74 -4.37 -4.02
CA LEU A 74 -0.33 -4.31 -4.41
C LEU A 74 0.34 -5.69 -4.32
N ASP A 75 0.05 -6.46 -3.26
CA ASP A 75 0.53 -7.84 -3.13
C ASP A 75 -0.02 -8.77 -4.22
N ALA A 76 -1.32 -8.69 -4.52
CA ALA A 76 -1.93 -9.48 -5.60
C ALA A 76 -1.35 -9.15 -6.99
N LEU A 77 -1.08 -7.88 -7.26
CA LEU A 77 -0.42 -7.45 -8.50
C LEU A 77 1.02 -7.97 -8.61
N SER A 78 1.72 -8.09 -7.48
CA SER A 78 3.06 -8.68 -7.45
C SER A 78 3.07 -10.20 -7.69
N LYS A 79 1.97 -10.90 -7.38
CA LYS A 79 1.85 -12.38 -7.46
C LYS A 79 1.19 -12.90 -8.73
N ALA A 80 0.21 -12.19 -9.28
CA ALA A 80 -0.42 -12.55 -10.57
C ALA A 80 0.57 -12.56 -11.76
N ALA A 81 1.80 -12.15 -11.47
CA ALA A 81 2.91 -11.90 -12.35
C ALA A 81 3.80 -13.13 -12.61
N THR A 82 3.86 -14.11 -11.70
CA THR A 82 4.77 -15.26 -11.81
C THR A 82 4.39 -16.20 -12.96
N ASP A 83 3.15 -16.13 -13.44
CA ASP A 83 2.62 -16.98 -14.51
C ASP A 83 2.75 -16.38 -15.92
N SER A 84 3.16 -15.11 -16.07
CA SER A 84 3.22 -14.39 -17.35
C SER A 84 4.65 -14.05 -17.77
N ARG A 85 5.12 -14.68 -18.86
CA ARG A 85 6.47 -14.58 -19.49
C ARG A 85 6.83 -13.21 -20.08
N ASP A 86 6.15 -12.14 -19.72
CA ASP A 86 6.40 -10.82 -20.28
C ASP A 86 7.59 -10.15 -19.56
N ASP A 87 8.62 -9.79 -20.32
CA ASP A 87 9.89 -9.13 -19.93
C ASP A 87 9.76 -7.80 -19.14
N ASP A 88 8.53 -7.34 -18.87
CA ASP A 88 8.24 -6.15 -18.06
C ASP A 88 8.22 -6.49 -16.54
N GLU A 89 9.17 -7.29 -16.04
CA GLU A 89 9.29 -7.62 -14.60
C GLU A 89 9.85 -6.45 -13.77
N ALA A 90 10.71 -5.63 -14.37
CA ALA A 90 11.38 -4.51 -13.70
C ALA A 90 10.46 -3.32 -13.36
N GLU A 91 9.32 -3.19 -14.03
CA GLU A 91 8.41 -2.04 -13.87
C GLU A 91 7.17 -2.34 -13.00
N ARG A 92 7.14 -3.52 -12.36
CA ARG A 92 5.97 -3.96 -11.59
C ARG A 92 5.95 -3.38 -10.17
N PRO A 93 4.78 -2.94 -9.68
CA PRO A 93 4.65 -2.42 -8.33
C PRO A 93 4.73 -3.60 -7.34
N ARG A 94 5.75 -3.59 -6.47
CA ARG A 94 5.92 -4.54 -5.38
C ARG A 94 5.75 -3.84 -4.02
N PRO A 95 5.10 -4.48 -3.05
CA PRO A 95 5.07 -3.95 -1.69
C PRO A 95 6.45 -4.09 -1.06
N ASP A 96 6.86 -3.05 -0.34
CA ASP A 96 8.10 -2.98 0.43
C ASP A 96 7.80 -2.94 1.94
N ILE A 97 8.84 -3.00 2.76
CA ILE A 97 8.75 -2.82 4.22
C ILE A 97 7.96 -1.57 4.62
N ILE A 98 8.09 -0.47 3.86
CA ILE A 98 7.39 0.79 4.11
C ILE A 98 5.88 0.62 3.92
N SER A 99 5.46 -0.10 2.88
CA SER A 99 4.06 -0.41 2.59
C SER A 99 3.40 -1.10 3.78
N TYR A 100 4.04 -2.17 4.27
CA TYR A 100 3.55 -2.96 5.40
C TYR A 100 3.53 -2.15 6.70
N ASN A 101 4.65 -1.51 7.06
CA ASN A 101 4.76 -0.71 8.27
C ASN A 101 3.74 0.44 8.30
N THR A 102 3.45 1.05 7.15
CA THR A 102 2.45 2.11 7.06
C THR A 102 1.06 1.59 7.42
N VAL A 103 0.67 0.42 6.93
CA VAL A 103 -0.65 -0.18 7.24
C VAL A 103 -0.72 -0.69 8.68
N ILE A 104 0.33 -1.33 9.19
CA ILE A 104 0.40 -1.79 10.59
C ILE A 104 0.23 -0.59 11.52
N ASN A 105 0.94 0.51 11.27
CA ASN A 105 0.82 1.74 12.04
C ASN A 105 -0.56 2.40 11.91
N ALA A 106 -1.21 2.30 10.74
CA ALA A 106 -2.58 2.78 10.54
C ALA A 106 -3.57 2.00 11.43
N TRP A 107 -3.42 0.67 11.49
CA TRP A 107 -4.21 -0.17 12.39
C TRP A 107 -3.88 0.11 13.85
N ALA A 108 -2.61 0.23 14.22
CA ALA A 108 -2.20 0.52 15.60
C ALA A 108 -2.79 1.83 16.15
N LYS A 109 -3.00 2.82 15.28
CA LYS A 109 -3.64 4.11 15.64
C LYS A 109 -5.16 4.10 15.49
N SER A 110 -5.73 3.03 14.95
CA SER A 110 -7.18 2.90 14.78
C SER A 110 -7.86 2.65 16.12
N ARG A 111 -9.08 3.15 16.26
CA ARG A 111 -9.94 2.92 17.43
C ARG A 111 -10.88 1.72 17.24
N GLU A 112 -10.67 0.94 16.18
CA GLU A 112 -11.46 -0.26 15.88
C GLU A 112 -11.13 -1.39 16.87
N ARG A 113 -12.15 -2.11 17.34
CA ARG A 113 -12.00 -3.16 18.36
C ARG A 113 -11.03 -4.29 17.96
N ASN A 114 -10.92 -4.55 16.66
CA ASN A 114 -10.06 -5.61 16.11
C ASN A 114 -8.73 -5.08 15.56
N ALA A 115 -8.38 -3.81 15.82
CA ALA A 115 -7.20 -3.17 15.26
C ALA A 115 -5.90 -3.93 15.55
N ALA A 116 -5.66 -4.30 16.81
CA ALA A 116 -4.48 -5.06 17.23
C ALA A 116 -4.34 -6.39 16.48
N ARG A 117 -5.43 -7.16 16.40
CA ARG A 117 -5.47 -8.44 15.67
C ARG A 117 -5.21 -8.27 14.18
N ARG A 118 -5.66 -7.17 13.57
CA ARG A 118 -5.40 -6.87 12.16
C ARG A 118 -3.93 -6.49 11.94
N ALA A 119 -3.37 -5.65 12.80
CA ALA A 119 -1.96 -5.30 12.76
C ALA A 119 -1.07 -6.55 12.89
N GLU A 120 -1.38 -7.43 13.82
CA GLU A 120 -0.68 -8.71 14.00
C GLU A 120 -0.83 -9.64 12.77
N ALA A 121 -2.02 -9.74 12.19
CA ALA A 121 -2.24 -10.55 11.00
C ALA A 121 -1.39 -10.09 9.80
N ILE A 122 -1.20 -8.77 9.66
CA ILE A 122 -0.35 -8.18 8.61
C ILE A 122 1.13 -8.47 8.89
N LEU A 123 1.56 -8.34 10.15
CA LEU A 123 2.93 -8.69 10.56
C LEU A 123 3.24 -10.17 10.27
N ARG A 124 2.33 -11.08 10.64
CA ARG A 124 2.48 -12.52 10.35
C ARG A 124 2.50 -12.82 8.85
N HIS A 125 1.84 -12.00 8.03
CA HIS A 125 1.91 -12.13 6.57
C HIS A 125 3.29 -11.71 6.04
N MET A 126 3.84 -10.64 6.61
CA MET A 126 5.18 -10.15 6.33
C MET A 126 6.26 -11.19 6.69
N ASP A 127 6.17 -11.80 7.88
CA ASP A 127 7.03 -12.92 8.31
C ASP A 127 7.01 -14.09 7.31
N ARG A 128 5.82 -14.48 6.84
CA ARG A 128 5.68 -15.60 5.89
C ARG A 128 6.35 -15.31 4.55
N ARG A 129 6.27 -14.07 4.06
CA ARG A 129 6.93 -13.68 2.81
C ARG A 129 8.45 -13.62 2.96
N HIS A 130 8.93 -13.14 4.11
CA HIS A 130 10.35 -13.19 4.43
C HIS A 130 10.87 -14.64 4.45
N ALA A 131 10.12 -15.54 5.10
CA ALA A 131 10.42 -16.97 5.12
C ALA A 131 10.37 -17.64 3.74
N SER A 132 9.59 -17.11 2.79
CA SER A 132 9.58 -17.59 1.40
C SER A 132 10.69 -17.03 0.52
N GLY A 133 11.65 -16.29 1.11
CA GLY A 133 12.83 -15.77 0.41
C GLY A 133 12.71 -14.33 -0.10
N GLU A 134 11.62 -13.62 0.25
CA GLU A 134 11.46 -12.21 -0.12
C GLU A 134 12.09 -11.30 0.95
N SER A 135 13.36 -10.95 0.76
CA SER A 135 14.12 -10.11 1.71
C SER A 135 13.57 -8.68 1.83
N ASP A 136 12.93 -8.16 0.79
CA ASP A 136 12.45 -6.76 0.71
C ASP A 136 11.29 -6.45 1.67
N VAL A 137 10.69 -7.50 2.24
CA VAL A 137 9.56 -7.43 3.17
C VAL A 137 9.92 -7.99 4.54
N ALA A 138 11.21 -8.04 4.90
CA ALA A 138 11.65 -8.47 6.22
C ALA A 138 11.10 -7.53 7.31
N PRO A 139 10.40 -8.03 8.35
CA PRO A 139 9.91 -7.21 9.45
C PRO A 139 11.05 -6.64 10.28
N ASP A 140 10.92 -5.36 10.66
CA ASP A 140 11.89 -4.64 11.46
C ASP A 140 11.34 -4.32 12.86
N VAL A 141 12.19 -3.71 13.69
CA VAL A 141 11.81 -3.26 15.04
C VAL A 141 10.56 -2.37 15.00
N THR A 142 10.39 -1.57 13.94
CA THR A 142 9.21 -0.71 13.74
C THR A 142 7.93 -1.54 13.56
N SER A 143 7.99 -2.63 12.78
CA SER A 143 6.86 -3.54 12.57
C SER A 143 6.36 -4.14 13.89
N TYR A 144 7.26 -4.71 14.70
CA TYR A 144 6.92 -5.32 15.98
C TYR A 144 6.44 -4.28 17.01
N THR A 145 7.14 -3.15 17.12
CA THR A 145 6.76 -2.06 18.04
C THR A 145 5.36 -1.53 17.74
N SER A 146 5.01 -1.40 16.46
CA SER A 146 3.69 -0.92 16.05
C SER A 146 2.57 -1.89 16.44
N VAL A 147 2.80 -3.21 16.35
CA VAL A 147 1.81 -4.21 16.80
C VAL A 147 1.70 -4.22 18.32
N ILE A 148 2.81 -4.12 19.05
CA ILE A 148 2.79 -4.05 20.52
C ILE A 148 2.01 -2.83 21.00
N ASN A 149 2.23 -1.66 20.37
CA ASN A 149 1.50 -0.42 20.69
C ASN A 149 0.00 -0.48 20.36
N ALA A 150 -0.43 -1.46 19.54
CA ALA A 150 -1.83 -1.63 19.19
C ALA A 150 -2.64 -2.39 20.25
N TRP A 151 -1.96 -3.13 21.15
CA TRP A 151 -2.53 -3.87 22.27
C TRP A 151 -2.60 -3.00 23.52
#